data_AF-A0A962BF05-F1
#
_entry.id   AF-A0A962BF05-F1
#
_cell.length_a   1.000
_cell.length_b   1.000
_cell.length_c   1.000
_cell.angle_alpha   90.00
_cell.angle_beta   90.00
_cell.angle_gamma   90.00
#
_symmetry.space_group_name_H-M   'P 1'
#
loop_
_entity.id
_entity.type
_entity.pdbx_description
1 polymer ?
#
loop_
_entity_poly.entity_id
_entity_poly.type
_entity_poly.pdbx_seq_one_letter_code
_entity_poly.pdbx_strand_id
1 'polypeptide(L)'
;MADLEPLIRLRRFRVEEKQKALAELFRQAELLEGRKRSILGELDHERLLAERSGDVDSLVAYAAYSSRMATEIDRLDGQLEKLDLRIEKAQDDMREAFSEQKKAQIIQERRDAEERAEQDAKESKNLDEIGIEVFRRSESD
;
A
#
# COMPACT_ATOMS: atom_id res chain seq x y z
N MET A 1 2.49 -31.28 -11.46
CA MET A 1 1.46 -30.24 -11.23
C MET A 1 1.91 -28.95 -11.92
N ALA A 2 0.98 -28.06 -12.34
CA ALA A 2 1.37 -26.77 -12.90
C ALA A 2 1.90 -25.84 -11.79
N ASP A 3 3.13 -25.35 -11.97
CA ASP A 3 3.82 -24.41 -11.06
C ASP A 3 3.09 -23.06 -11.01
N LEU A 4 2.67 -22.62 -9.82
CA LEU A 4 2.01 -21.31 -9.62
C LEU A 4 3.01 -20.19 -9.33
N GLU A 5 4.31 -20.47 -9.21
CA GLU A 5 5.32 -19.48 -8.92
C GLU A 5 5.33 -18.30 -9.93
N PRO A 6 5.20 -18.52 -11.25
CA PRO A 6 5.05 -17.41 -12.20
C PRO A 6 3.81 -16.55 -11.94
N LEU A 7 2.69 -17.16 -11.53
CA LEU A 7 1.46 -16.45 -11.19
C LEU A 7 1.61 -15.65 -9.90
N ILE A 8 2.28 -16.20 -8.89
CA ILE A 8 2.57 -15.52 -7.62
C ILE A 8 3.44 -14.29 -7.87
N ARG A 9 4.48 -14.40 -8.71
CA ARG A 9 5.32 -13.26 -9.11
C ARG A 9 4.51 -12.16 -9.81
N LEU A 10 3.65 -12.54 -10.76
CA LEU A 10 2.77 -11.58 -11.44
C LEU A 10 1.84 -10.87 -10.45
N ARG A 11 1.23 -11.60 -9.51
CA ARG A 11 0.33 -11.02 -8.50
C ARG A 11 1.07 -10.10 -7.53
N ARG A 12 2.30 -10.45 -7.12
CA ARG A 12 3.16 -9.58 -6.32
C ARG A 12 3.44 -8.27 -7.05
N PHE A 13 3.81 -8.33 -8.32
CA PHE A 13 4.04 -7.13 -9.14
C PHE A 13 2.79 -6.23 -9.19
N ARG A 14 1.60 -6.81 -9.38
CA ARG A 14 0.34 -6.05 -9.34
C ARG A 14 0.10 -5.33 -8.01
N VAL A 15 0.42 -5.98 -6.88
CA VAL A 15 0.33 -5.34 -5.56
C VAL A 15 1.30 -4.16 -5.46
N GLU A 16 2.54 -4.34 -5.92
CA GLU A 16 3.53 -3.26 -5.94
C GLU A 16 3.09 -2.07 -6.82
N GLU A 17 2.45 -2.34 -7.97
CA GLU A 17 1.87 -1.30 -8.83
C GLU A 17 0.76 -0.52 -8.11
N LYS A 18 -0.15 -1.23 -7.41
CA LYS A 18 -1.22 -0.60 -6.62
C LYS A 18 -0.65 0.23 -5.45
N GLN A 19 0.38 -0.28 -4.77
CA GLN A 19 1.10 0.46 -3.73
C GLN A 19 1.73 1.74 -4.26
N LYS A 20 2.39 1.69 -5.43
CA LYS A 20 2.98 2.87 -6.07
C LYS A 20 1.92 3.90 -6.45
N ALA A 21 0.80 3.45 -7.01
CA ALA A 21 -0.31 4.33 -7.35
C ALA A 21 -0.93 5.00 -6.11
N LEU A 22 -1.12 4.25 -5.03
CA LEU A 22 -1.61 4.78 -3.75
C LEU A 22 -0.63 5.79 -3.14
N ALA A 23 0.68 5.48 -3.14
CA ALA A 23 1.71 6.38 -2.65
C ALA A 23 1.73 7.71 -3.43
N GLU A 24 1.52 7.65 -4.74
CA GLU A 24 1.46 8.86 -5.58
C GLU A 24 0.23 9.73 -5.27
N LEU A 25 -0.92 9.12 -4.98
CA LEU A 25 -2.10 9.87 -4.52
C LEU A 25 -1.84 10.56 -3.17
N PHE A 26 -1.21 9.88 -2.22
CA PHE A 26 -0.84 10.48 -0.93
C PHE A 26 0.12 11.66 -1.09
N ARG A 27 1.13 11.55 -1.96
CA ARG A 27 2.03 12.68 -2.25
C ARG A 27 1.27 13.88 -2.83
N GLN A 28 0.32 13.65 -3.72
CA GLN A 28 -0.51 14.72 -4.28
C GLN A 28 -1.33 15.41 -3.19
N ALA A 29 -1.93 14.64 -2.27
CA ALA A 29 -2.66 15.18 -1.13
C ALA A 29 -1.73 16.01 -0.22
N GLU A 30 -0.56 15.49 0.14
CA GLU A 30 0.42 16.17 0.98
C GLU A 30 0.88 17.51 0.38
N LEU A 31 1.07 17.58 -0.95
CA LEU A 31 1.40 18.81 -1.64
C LEU A 31 0.29 19.87 -1.54
N LEU A 32 -0.98 19.46 -1.69
CA LEU A 32 -2.12 20.37 -1.56
C LEU A 32 -2.31 20.83 -0.12
N GLU A 33 -2.18 19.94 0.85
CA GLU A 33 -2.21 20.29 2.28
C GLU A 33 -1.06 21.22 2.66
N GLY A 34 0.14 20.99 2.13
CA GLY A 34 1.29 21.86 2.30
C GLY A 34 1.02 23.26 1.76
N ARG A 35 0.43 23.36 0.55
CA ARG A 35 0.04 24.65 -0.03
C ARG A 35 -1.02 25.36 0.80
N LYS A 36 -2.06 24.64 1.27
CA LYS A 36 -3.09 25.19 2.15
C LYS A 36 -2.48 25.75 3.43
N ARG A 37 -1.56 25.02 4.07
CA ARG A 37 -0.84 25.46 5.26
C ARG A 37 0.00 26.72 5.00
N SER A 38 0.66 26.83 3.85
CA SER A 38 1.40 28.04 3.46
C SER A 38 0.47 29.25 3.38
N ILE A 39 -0.65 29.12 2.68
CA ILE A 39 -1.63 30.21 2.52
C ILE A 39 -2.17 30.65 3.88
N LEU A 40 -2.49 29.72 4.77
CA LEU A 40 -2.96 30.03 6.12
C LEU A 40 -1.90 30.79 6.94
N GLY A 41 -0.63 30.41 6.82
CA GLY A 41 0.48 31.12 7.47
C GLY A 41 0.69 32.52 6.91
N GLU A 42 0.62 32.67 5.59
CA GLU A 42 0.69 33.98 4.92
C GLU A 42 -0.47 34.90 5.34
N LEU A 43 -1.69 34.35 5.45
CA LEU A 43 -2.85 35.11 5.92
C LEU A 43 -2.70 35.66 7.34
N ASP A 44 -2.13 34.87 8.24
CA ASP A 44 -1.87 35.30 9.62
C ASP A 44 -0.80 36.40 9.66
N HIS A 45 0.27 36.25 8.87
CA HIS A 45 1.31 37.25 8.75
C HIS A 45 0.78 38.58 8.20
N GLU A 46 0.05 38.55 7.08
CA GLU A 46 -0.53 39.74 6.46
C GLU A 46 -1.56 40.43 7.37
N ARG A 47 -2.31 39.65 8.15
CA ARG A 47 -3.23 40.19 9.15
C ARG A 47 -2.49 41.03 10.19
N LEU A 48 -1.42 40.47 10.77
CA LEU A 48 -0.63 41.15 11.79
C LEU A 48 0.04 42.42 11.24
N LEU A 49 0.49 42.41 9.97
CA LEU A 49 1.04 43.59 9.32
C LEU A 49 -0.02 44.69 9.14
N ALA A 50 -1.21 44.34 8.67
CA ALA A 50 -2.31 45.29 8.49
C ALA A 50 -2.73 45.91 9.85
N GLU A 51 -2.90 45.07 10.89
CA GLU A 51 -3.23 45.53 12.25
C GLU A 51 -2.15 46.46 12.84
N ARG A 52 -0.86 46.15 12.62
CA ARG A 52 0.26 46.97 13.11
C ARG A 52 0.39 48.30 12.39
N SER A 53 0.03 48.36 11.10
CA SER A 53 0.12 49.60 10.33
C SER A 53 -0.84 50.67 10.84
N GLY A 54 -1.98 50.26 11.44
CA GLY A 54 -2.98 51.17 12.01
C GLY A 54 -3.75 52.00 10.99
N ASP A 55 -3.50 51.84 9.69
CA ASP A 55 -4.18 52.55 8.61
C ASP A 55 -5.37 51.74 8.06
N VAL A 56 -6.46 52.44 7.75
CA VAL A 56 -7.68 51.90 7.18
C VAL A 56 -7.40 51.29 5.80
N ASP A 57 -6.54 51.90 4.99
CA ASP A 57 -6.23 51.42 3.65
C ASP A 57 -5.57 50.02 3.69
N SER A 58 -4.68 49.79 4.65
CA SER A 58 -4.06 48.48 4.89
C SER A 58 -5.07 47.40 5.30
N LEU A 59 -6.05 47.75 6.14
CA LEU A 59 -7.11 46.84 6.56
C LEU A 59 -8.04 46.47 5.39
N VAL A 60 -8.37 47.44 4.53
CA VAL A 60 -9.17 47.21 3.32
C VAL A 60 -8.42 46.32 2.33
N ALA A 61 -7.12 46.56 2.13
CA ALA A 61 -6.28 45.71 1.28
C ALA A 61 -6.22 44.27 1.81
N TYR A 62 -6.04 44.10 3.11
CA TYR A 62 -6.07 42.78 3.76
C TYR A 62 -7.42 42.08 3.59
N ALA A 63 -8.55 42.78 3.75
CA ALA A 63 -9.87 42.21 3.55
C ALA A 63 -10.06 41.68 2.11
N ALA A 64 -9.59 42.44 1.11
CA ALA A 64 -9.63 41.99 -0.28
C ALA A 64 -8.70 40.80 -0.55
N TYR A 65 -7.50 40.77 0.04
CA TYR A 65 -6.57 39.65 -0.07
C TYR A 65 -7.11 38.38 0.59
N SER A 66 -7.59 38.48 1.83
CA SER A 66 -8.15 37.35 2.60
C SER A 66 -9.36 36.71 1.92
N SER A 67 -10.25 37.50 1.31
CA SER A 67 -11.37 36.98 0.52
C SER A 67 -10.91 36.15 -0.69
N ARG A 68 -9.84 36.57 -1.38
CA ARG A 68 -9.27 35.80 -2.49
C ARG A 68 -8.62 34.51 -2.00
N MET A 69 -7.88 34.57 -0.90
CA MET A 69 -7.23 33.39 -0.31
C MET A 69 -8.25 32.39 0.23
N ALA A 70 -9.38 32.85 0.79
CA ALA A 70 -10.48 31.97 1.19
C ALA A 70 -11.03 31.18 0.00
N THR A 71 -11.24 31.84 -1.14
CA THR A 71 -11.68 31.17 -2.38
C THR A 71 -10.66 30.13 -2.86
N GLU A 72 -9.37 30.43 -2.74
CA GLU A 72 -8.31 29.49 -3.09
C GLU A 72 -8.25 28.29 -2.12
N ILE A 73 -8.47 28.52 -0.82
CA ILE A 73 -8.57 27.45 0.18
C ILE A 73 -9.76 26.53 -0.13
N ASP A 74 -10.94 27.10 -0.40
CA ASP A 74 -12.13 26.32 -0.77
C ASP A 74 -11.86 25.46 -2.02
N ARG A 75 -11.12 26.02 -2.99
CA ARG A 75 -10.69 25.28 -4.18
C ARG A 75 -9.75 24.13 -3.84
N LEU A 76 -8.79 24.34 -2.94
CA LEU A 76 -7.88 23.29 -2.48
C LEU A 76 -8.63 22.19 -1.71
N ASP A 77 -9.60 22.57 -0.88
CA ASP A 77 -10.43 21.62 -0.12
C ASP A 77 -11.26 20.74 -1.05
N GLY A 78 -11.90 21.33 -2.07
CA GLY A 78 -12.59 20.54 -3.09
C GLY A 78 -11.66 19.66 -3.95
N GLN A 79 -10.34 19.95 -4.01
CA GLN A 79 -9.35 19.07 -4.65
C GLN A 79 -8.93 17.93 -3.71
N LEU A 80 -8.76 18.22 -2.42
CA LEU A 80 -8.43 17.24 -1.38
C LEU A 80 -9.56 16.21 -1.23
N GLU A 81 -10.82 16.64 -1.13
CA GLU A 81 -11.96 15.73 -1.05
C GLU A 81 -12.01 14.75 -2.24
N LYS A 82 -11.69 15.23 -3.45
CA LYS A 82 -11.61 14.37 -4.64
C LYS A 82 -10.44 13.40 -4.59
N LEU A 83 -9.32 13.80 -4.00
CA LEU A 83 -8.18 12.91 -3.79
C LEU A 83 -8.48 11.87 -2.73
N ASP A 84 -9.17 12.22 -1.65
CA ASP A 84 -9.55 11.30 -0.58
C ASP A 84 -10.41 10.16 -1.11
N LEU A 85 -11.44 10.46 -1.91
CA LEU A 85 -12.26 9.44 -2.57
C LEU A 85 -11.43 8.53 -3.50
N ARG A 86 -10.40 9.08 -4.16
CA ARG A 86 -9.49 8.29 -5.02
C ARG A 86 -8.55 7.43 -4.18
N ILE A 87 -8.09 7.93 -3.04
CA ILE A 87 -7.24 7.22 -2.08
C ILE A 87 -8.02 6.05 -1.50
N GLU A 88 -9.25 6.26 -1.03
CA GLU A 88 -10.12 5.20 -0.51
C GLU A 88 -10.30 4.08 -1.53
N LYS A 89 -10.64 4.43 -2.78
CA LYS A 89 -10.77 3.46 -3.86
C LYS A 89 -9.44 2.73 -4.14
N ALA A 90 -8.31 3.45 -4.16
CA ALA A 90 -7.00 2.85 -4.39
C ALA A 90 -6.58 1.92 -3.24
N GLN A 91 -6.98 2.21 -2.00
CA GLN A 91 -6.79 1.31 -0.86
C GLN A 91 -7.60 0.03 -1.01
N ASP A 92 -8.85 0.12 -1.43
CA ASP A 92 -9.69 -1.06 -1.68
C ASP A 92 -9.12 -1.94 -2.80
N ASP A 93 -8.74 -1.33 -3.93
CA ASP A 93 -8.05 -2.02 -5.03
C ASP A 93 -6.76 -2.73 -4.56
N MET A 94 -5.99 -2.07 -3.68
CA MET A 94 -4.76 -2.65 -3.12
C MET A 94 -5.07 -3.83 -2.19
N ARG A 95 -6.09 -3.71 -1.32
CA ARG A 95 -6.54 -4.79 -0.43
C ARG A 95 -7.00 -6.00 -1.23
N GLU A 96 -7.75 -5.78 -2.31
CA GLU A 96 -8.19 -6.86 -3.21
C GLU A 96 -6.99 -7.56 -3.86
N ALA A 97 -6.09 -6.80 -4.48
CA ALA A 97 -4.88 -7.34 -5.11
C ALA A 97 -4.03 -8.17 -4.11
N PHE A 98 -3.89 -7.68 -2.87
CA PHE A 98 -3.18 -8.39 -1.81
C PHE A 98 -3.88 -9.70 -1.41
N SER A 99 -5.21 -9.67 -1.27
CA SER A 99 -6.01 -10.87 -0.99
C SER A 99 -5.81 -11.93 -2.07
N GLU A 100 -5.84 -11.54 -3.34
CA GLU A 100 -5.60 -12.46 -4.44
C GLU A 100 -4.17 -13.04 -4.46
N GLN A 101 -3.16 -12.20 -4.19
CA GLN A 101 -1.78 -12.67 -4.05
C GLN A 101 -1.68 -13.71 -2.94
N LYS A 102 -2.28 -13.44 -1.76
CA LYS A 102 -2.18 -14.35 -0.62
C LYS A 102 -2.90 -15.67 -0.86
N LYS A 103 -4.05 -15.66 -1.55
CA LYS A 103 -4.73 -16.88 -2.00
C LYS A 103 -3.80 -17.76 -2.85
N ALA A 104 -3.12 -17.17 -3.83
CA ALA A 104 -2.19 -17.92 -4.68
C ALA A 104 -1.01 -18.51 -3.88
N GLN A 105 -0.45 -17.74 -2.94
CA GLN A 105 0.61 -18.21 -2.05
C GLN A 105 0.15 -19.40 -1.19
N ILE A 106 -1.01 -19.30 -0.53
CA ILE A 106 -1.53 -20.39 0.33
C ILE A 106 -1.75 -21.68 -0.48
N ILE A 107 -2.24 -21.57 -1.72
CA ILE A 107 -2.43 -22.74 -2.59
C ILE A 107 -1.08 -23.39 -2.93
N GLN A 108 -0.06 -22.60 -3.25
CA GLN A 108 1.27 -23.14 -3.54
C GLN A 108 1.90 -23.75 -2.29
N GLU A 109 1.83 -23.08 -1.13
CA GLU A 109 2.33 -23.61 0.15
C GLU A 109 1.71 -24.98 0.50
N ARG A 110 0.41 -25.17 0.22
CA ARG A 110 -0.26 -26.47 0.41
C ARG A 110 0.25 -27.54 -0.56
N ARG A 111 0.44 -27.21 -1.82
CA ARG A 111 1.00 -28.14 -2.82
C ARG A 111 2.41 -28.57 -2.46
N ASP A 112 3.25 -27.62 -2.04
CA ASP A 112 4.62 -27.91 -1.61
C ASP A 112 4.64 -28.78 -0.35
N ALA A 113 3.66 -28.65 0.54
CA ALA A 113 3.53 -29.50 1.72
C ALA A 113 3.07 -30.92 1.36
N GLU A 114 2.11 -31.06 0.43
CA GLU A 114 1.65 -32.35 -0.09
C GLU A 114 2.78 -33.10 -0.82
N GLU A 115 3.53 -32.41 -1.69
CA GLU A 115 4.65 -33.00 -2.43
C GLU A 115 5.77 -33.45 -1.48
N ARG A 116 6.11 -32.64 -0.47
CA ARG A 116 7.07 -33.03 0.57
C ARG A 116 6.60 -34.25 1.36
N ALA A 117 5.34 -34.28 1.79
CA ALA A 117 4.80 -35.43 2.51
C ALA A 117 4.81 -36.71 1.66
N GLU A 118 4.56 -36.61 0.35
CA GLU A 118 4.66 -37.75 -0.56
C GLU A 118 6.11 -38.23 -0.75
N GLN A 119 7.07 -37.30 -0.84
CA GLN A 119 8.49 -37.62 -0.90
C GLN A 119 8.96 -38.29 0.40
N ASP A 120 8.65 -37.71 1.56
CA ASP A 120 8.99 -38.26 2.88
C ASP A 120 8.39 -39.66 3.07
N ALA A 121 7.15 -39.88 2.64
CA ALA A 121 6.50 -41.20 2.71
C ALA A 121 7.19 -42.24 1.80
N LYS A 122 7.61 -41.85 0.59
CA LYS A 122 8.38 -42.72 -0.33
C LYS A 122 9.76 -43.04 0.25
N GLU A 123 10.46 -42.06 0.78
CA GLU A 123 11.77 -42.23 1.42
C GLU A 123 11.69 -43.15 2.64
N SER A 124 10.71 -42.93 3.52
CA SER A 124 10.47 -43.79 4.69
C SER A 124 10.21 -45.24 4.28
N LYS A 125 9.35 -45.47 3.28
CA LYS A 125 9.06 -46.82 2.80
C LYS A 125 10.31 -47.52 2.23
N ASN A 126 11.12 -46.78 1.47
CA ASN A 126 12.37 -47.32 0.93
C ASN A 126 13.37 -47.66 2.04
N LEU A 127 13.50 -46.82 3.07
CA LEU A 127 14.35 -47.07 4.23
C LEU A 127 13.89 -48.28 5.04
N ASP A 128 12.59 -48.44 5.24
CA ASP A 128 11.99 -49.60 5.90
C ASP A 128 12.28 -50.89 5.13
N GLU A 129 12.14 -50.88 3.80
CA GLU A 129 12.46 -52.02 2.94
C GLU A 129 13.94 -52.42 3.04
N ILE A 130 14.86 -51.45 3.01
CA ILE A 130 16.30 -51.68 3.19
C ILE A 130 16.58 -52.26 4.59
N GLY A 131 15.96 -51.71 5.64
CA GLY A 131 16.13 -52.18 7.01
C GLY A 131 15.73 -53.65 7.19
N ILE A 132 14.60 -54.04 6.59
CA ILE A 132 14.12 -55.44 6.60
C ILE A 132 15.09 -56.35 5.83
N GLU A 133 15.61 -55.92 4.67
CA GLU A 133 16.56 -56.69 3.88
C GLU A 133 17.88 -56.92 4.63
N VAL A 134 18.42 -55.88 5.27
CA VAL A 134 19.64 -55.97 6.09
C VAL A 134 19.43 -56.94 7.26
N PHE A 135 18.30 -56.83 7.96
CA PHE A 135 17.97 -57.72 9.07
C PHE A 135 17.89 -59.19 8.62
N ARG A 136 17.22 -59.49 7.50
CA ARG A 136 17.16 -60.85 6.95
C ARG A 136 18.52 -61.41 6.57
N ARG A 137 19.41 -60.59 6.01
CA ARG A 137 20.77 -61.02 5.67
C ARG A 137 21.56 -61.38 6.93
N SER A 138 21.43 -60.61 8.02
CA SER A 138 22.12 -60.90 9.28
C SER A 138 21.64 -62.14 10.03
N GLU A 139 20.41 -62.63 9.79
CA GLU A 139 19.94 -63.91 10.35
C GLU A 139 20.30 -65.13 9.48
N SER A 140 20.75 -64.90 8.24
CA SER A 140 21.06 -65.98 7.29
C SER A 140 22.55 -66.36 7.25
N ASP A 141 23.40 -65.62 7.98
CA ASP A 141 24.83 -65.89 8.26
C ASP A 141 25.01 -66.40 9.70
#